data_AF-F2PXM1-F1
#
_entry.id   AF-F2PXM1-F1
#
_cell.length_a   1.000
_cell.length_b   1.000
_cell.length_c   1.000
_cell.angle_alpha   90.00
_cell.angle_beta   90.00
_cell.angle_gamma   90.00
#
_symmetry.space_group_name_H-M   'P 1'
#
loop_
_entity.id
_entity.type
_entity.pdbx_description
1 polymer ?
#
loop_
_entity_poly.entity_id
_entity_poly.type
_entity_poly.pdbx_seq_one_letter_code
_entity_poly.pdbx_strand_id
1 'polypeptide(L)'
;MESEEDVVVATALDTVKSAALTPTEHRLLERFLDKAQDPSCAARYLLRKVEENPSSSVEASLREFKKDWRRLVAKFANREEIQLASQCLLKSRDMQNCCCMANHRGRLEANATFKVEPTWIIPPSIFHDDELAYESPLLSILEAFLTPDVVRWLRGMLENCTEPKNALQNLLLLSPSVQSAFREGHLEITRDLGPRPPKKIDADAKSVNYFAIALAPRERIDITLSNGEPFNGGPLMFKVNTRDPSLYPLPNEELLRIHSKIATALHLFSVEDGISLGWPRSPYTRPSANIFAAAGTLYPNPSEYGATFS
;
A
#
# COMPACT_ATOMS: atom_id res chain seq x y z
N MET A 1 0.57 -36.34 1.56
CA MET A 1 0.62 -36.33 0.08
C MET A 1 0.50 -34.87 -0.28
N GLU A 2 1.60 -34.21 -0.61
CA GLU A 2 1.56 -32.80 -1.05
C GLU A 2 0.75 -32.75 -2.35
N SER A 3 -0.11 -31.74 -2.49
CA SER A 3 -0.86 -31.57 -3.73
C SER A 3 0.11 -31.18 -4.86
N GLU A 4 -0.22 -31.53 -6.10
CA GLU A 4 0.60 -31.14 -7.26
C GLU A 4 0.80 -29.62 -7.34
N GLU A 5 -0.20 -28.86 -6.88
CA GLU A 5 -0.16 -27.40 -6.74
C GLU A 5 0.90 -26.94 -5.73
N ASP A 6 0.96 -27.56 -4.54
CA ASP A 6 1.97 -27.24 -3.52
C ASP A 6 3.39 -27.49 -4.05
N VAL A 7 3.59 -28.57 -4.81
CA VAL A 7 4.90 -28.93 -5.41
C VAL A 7 5.35 -27.88 -6.42
N VAL A 8 4.45 -27.38 -7.27
CA VAL A 8 4.78 -26.36 -8.27
C VAL A 8 5.16 -25.03 -7.59
N VAL A 9 4.41 -24.62 -6.57
CA VAL A 9 4.73 -23.40 -5.81
C VAL A 9 6.07 -23.53 -5.09
N ALA A 10 6.34 -24.69 -4.47
CA ALA A 10 7.62 -24.96 -3.82
C ALA A 10 8.79 -24.90 -4.82
N THR A 11 8.62 -25.49 -6.00
CA THR A 11 9.63 -25.48 -7.06
C THR A 11 9.96 -24.05 -7.53
N ALA A 12 8.95 -23.21 -7.73
CA ALA A 12 9.13 -21.81 -8.09
C ALA A 12 9.86 -21.03 -6.98
N LEU A 13 9.49 -21.25 -5.72
CA LEU A 13 10.17 -20.64 -4.57
C LEU A 13 11.63 -21.09 -4.47
N ASP A 14 11.94 -22.36 -4.68
CA ASP A 14 13.31 -22.89 -4.65
C ASP A 14 14.15 -22.34 -5.81
N THR A 15 13.54 -22.16 -6.98
CA THR A 15 14.18 -21.49 -8.13
C THR A 15 14.52 -20.03 -7.78
N VAL A 16 13.59 -19.30 -7.16
CA VAL A 16 13.83 -17.93 -6.70
C VAL A 16 14.91 -17.89 -5.62
N LYS A 17 14.90 -18.81 -4.64
CA LYS A 17 15.85 -18.83 -3.51
C LYS A 17 17.26 -19.23 -3.89
N SER A 18 17.42 -20.08 -4.90
CA SER A 18 18.73 -20.55 -5.38
C SER A 18 19.42 -19.57 -6.32
N ALA A 19 18.68 -18.64 -6.93
CA ALA A 19 19.21 -17.63 -7.83
C ALA A 19 20.05 -16.57 -7.09
N ALA A 20 21.12 -16.08 -7.72
CA ALA A 20 21.98 -15.02 -7.18
C ALA A 20 21.33 -13.62 -7.29
N LEU A 21 20.29 -13.39 -6.47
CA LEU A 21 19.53 -12.14 -6.39
C LEU A 21 19.86 -11.35 -5.12
N THR A 22 19.51 -10.06 -5.14
CA THR A 22 19.58 -9.23 -3.93
C THR A 22 18.44 -9.58 -2.97
N PRO A 23 18.55 -9.26 -1.66
CA PRO A 23 17.47 -9.52 -0.70
C PRO A 23 16.13 -8.87 -1.06
N THR A 24 16.14 -7.70 -1.70
CA THR A 24 14.93 -7.01 -2.17
C THR A 24 14.31 -7.70 -3.38
N GLU A 25 15.14 -8.20 -4.29
CA GLU A 25 14.71 -8.99 -5.45
C GLU A 25 14.03 -10.29 -5.01
N HIS A 26 14.64 -11.06 -4.09
CA HIS A 26 14.00 -12.26 -3.54
C HIS A 26 12.65 -11.91 -2.93
N ARG A 27 12.59 -10.89 -2.07
CA ARG A 27 11.34 -10.51 -1.39
C ARG A 27 10.24 -10.06 -2.35
N LEU A 28 10.58 -9.38 -3.45
CA LEU A 28 9.62 -8.99 -4.49
C LEU A 28 9.02 -10.22 -5.19
N LEU A 29 9.87 -11.18 -5.58
CA LEU A 29 9.45 -12.39 -6.29
C LEU A 29 8.68 -13.36 -5.40
N GLU A 30 9.11 -13.53 -4.15
CA GLU A 30 8.36 -14.31 -3.16
C GLU A 30 6.98 -13.72 -2.90
N ARG A 31 6.88 -12.38 -2.83
CA ARG A 31 5.59 -11.70 -2.64
C ARG A 31 4.70 -11.75 -3.87
N PHE A 32 5.27 -11.81 -5.07
CA PHE A 32 4.49 -12.07 -6.29
C PHE A 32 3.76 -13.42 -6.19
N LEU A 33 4.43 -14.47 -5.69
CA LEU A 33 3.83 -15.80 -5.52
C LEU A 33 2.83 -15.83 -4.34
N ASP A 34 3.23 -15.33 -3.17
CA ASP A 34 2.42 -15.33 -1.94
C ASP A 34 1.14 -14.47 -2.06
N LYS A 35 1.21 -13.35 -2.79
CA LYS A 35 0.07 -12.43 -2.95
C LYS A 35 -0.75 -12.68 -4.20
N ALA A 36 -0.37 -13.63 -5.05
CA ALA A 36 -1.18 -14.00 -6.21
C ALA A 36 -2.60 -14.42 -5.78
N GLN A 37 -3.55 -14.28 -6.70
CA GLN A 37 -4.91 -14.79 -6.51
C GLN A 37 -4.91 -16.33 -6.51
N ASP A 38 -4.10 -16.92 -7.37
CA ASP A 38 -3.78 -18.34 -7.40
C ASP A 38 -2.24 -18.48 -7.44
N PRO A 39 -1.60 -18.85 -6.30
CA PRO A 39 -0.15 -19.04 -6.22
C PRO A 39 0.39 -20.05 -7.24
N SER A 40 -0.38 -21.09 -7.56
CA SER A 40 0.03 -22.13 -8.52
C SER A 40 0.07 -21.58 -9.94
N CYS A 41 -0.90 -20.73 -10.31
CA CYS A 41 -0.89 -20.04 -11.60
C CYS A 41 0.33 -19.12 -11.75
N ALA A 42 0.59 -18.30 -10.72
CA ALA A 42 1.75 -17.41 -10.69
C ALA A 42 3.09 -18.16 -10.74
N ALA A 43 3.19 -19.29 -10.01
CA ALA A 43 4.36 -20.15 -10.00
C ALA A 43 4.64 -20.76 -11.37
N ARG A 44 3.63 -21.33 -12.03
CA ARG A 44 3.76 -21.89 -13.40
C ARG A 44 4.21 -20.83 -14.40
N TYR A 45 3.67 -19.62 -14.30
CA TYR A 45 4.06 -18.52 -15.16
C TYR A 45 5.54 -18.14 -14.97
N LEU A 46 5.98 -18.01 -13.72
CA LEU A 46 7.35 -17.62 -13.40
C LEU A 46 8.36 -18.69 -13.86
N LEU A 47 8.07 -19.97 -13.62
CA LEU A 47 8.91 -21.09 -14.08
C LEU A 47 9.00 -21.12 -15.61
N ARG A 48 7.87 -20.96 -16.31
CA ARG A 48 7.85 -20.86 -17.77
C ARG A 48 8.74 -19.72 -18.28
N LYS A 49 8.73 -18.56 -17.63
CA LYS A 49 9.59 -17.43 -18.01
C LYS A 49 11.09 -17.72 -17.86
N VAL A 50 11.46 -18.56 -16.90
CA VAL A 50 12.84 -19.03 -16.75
C VAL A 50 13.19 -20.03 -17.84
N GLU A 51 12.27 -20.93 -18.21
CA GLU A 51 12.47 -21.97 -19.23
C GLU A 51 12.47 -21.44 -20.68
N GLU A 52 11.67 -20.42 -20.99
CA GLU A 52 11.50 -19.85 -22.34
C GLU A 52 12.80 -19.26 -22.92
N ASN A 53 13.77 -18.92 -22.07
CA ASN A 53 15.06 -18.36 -22.49
C ASN A 53 16.23 -19.23 -22.00
N PRO A 54 16.47 -20.42 -22.58
CA PRO A 54 17.53 -21.33 -22.12
C PRO A 54 18.95 -20.74 -22.25
N SER A 55 19.10 -19.71 -23.08
CA SER A 55 20.36 -18.99 -23.29
C SER A 55 20.64 -17.93 -22.22
N SER A 56 19.65 -17.51 -21.43
CA SER A 56 19.83 -16.60 -20.31
C SER A 56 19.97 -17.36 -19.00
N SER A 57 20.76 -16.81 -18.07
CA SER A 57 20.80 -17.32 -16.70
C SER A 57 19.43 -17.11 -16.03
N VAL A 58 19.09 -17.97 -15.05
CA VAL A 58 17.86 -17.84 -14.24
C VAL A 58 17.72 -16.41 -13.68
N GLU A 59 18.81 -15.83 -13.18
CA GLU A 59 18.84 -14.47 -12.63
C GLU A 59 18.49 -13.40 -13.66
N ALA A 60 18.85 -13.60 -14.92
CA ALA A 60 18.57 -12.63 -15.97
C ALA A 60 17.08 -12.64 -16.31
N SER A 61 16.49 -13.83 -16.45
CA SER A 61 15.05 -14.01 -16.68
C SER A 61 14.22 -13.45 -15.53
N LEU A 62 14.63 -13.71 -14.27
CA LEU A 62 13.94 -13.19 -13.09
C LEU A 62 14.04 -11.66 -12.97
N ARG A 63 15.18 -11.05 -13.35
CA ARG A 63 15.34 -9.59 -13.39
C ARG A 63 14.56 -8.93 -14.51
N GLU A 64 14.46 -9.57 -15.66
CA GLU A 64 13.60 -9.14 -16.76
C GLU A 64 12.13 -9.17 -16.34
N PHE A 65 11.66 -10.28 -15.78
CA PHE A 65 10.34 -10.38 -15.18
C PHE A 65 10.08 -9.28 -14.14
N LYS A 66 11.03 -9.04 -13.22
CA LYS A 66 10.92 -7.96 -12.21
C LYS A 66 10.71 -6.59 -12.85
N LYS A 67 11.41 -6.30 -13.95
CA LYS A 67 11.29 -5.02 -14.67
C LYS A 67 9.90 -4.85 -15.26
N ASP A 68 9.36 -5.90 -15.88
CA ASP A 68 8.00 -5.88 -16.44
C ASP A 68 6.94 -5.83 -15.33
N TRP A 69 7.15 -6.55 -14.23
CA TRP A 69 6.30 -6.48 -13.05
C TRP A 69 6.26 -5.05 -12.48
N ARG A 70 7.41 -4.37 -12.38
CA ARG A 70 7.49 -2.96 -11.97
C ARG A 70 6.68 -2.06 -12.88
N ARG A 71 6.83 -2.22 -14.21
CA ARG A 71 6.10 -1.46 -15.22
C ARG A 71 4.60 -1.66 -15.06
N LEU A 72 4.14 -2.90 -14.86
CA LEU A 72 2.74 -3.23 -14.64
C LEU A 72 2.17 -2.58 -13.38
N VAL A 73 2.81 -2.78 -12.22
CA VAL A 73 2.26 -2.26 -10.94
C VAL A 73 2.26 -0.73 -10.90
N ALA A 74 3.20 -0.07 -11.56
CA ALA A 74 3.24 1.39 -11.65
C ALA A 74 1.97 1.98 -12.28
N LYS A 75 1.30 1.25 -13.19
CA LYS A 75 0.04 1.69 -13.82
C LYS A 75 -1.08 1.86 -12.80
N PHE A 76 -1.10 1.07 -11.73
CA PHE A 76 -2.08 1.19 -10.64
C PHE A 76 -1.88 2.45 -9.80
N ALA A 77 -0.71 3.10 -9.87
CA ALA A 77 -0.41 4.33 -9.16
C ALA A 77 -0.70 5.60 -10.00
N ASN A 78 -1.24 5.45 -11.21
CA ASN A 78 -1.55 6.58 -12.09
C ASN A 78 -2.57 7.53 -11.46
N ARG A 79 -2.38 8.83 -11.68
CA ARG A 79 -3.34 9.85 -11.29
C ARG A 79 -4.34 10.05 -12.42
N GLU A 80 -5.62 9.99 -12.09
CA GLU A 80 -6.71 10.25 -13.01
C GLU A 80 -7.69 11.25 -12.39
N GLU A 81 -8.25 12.12 -13.23
CA GLU A 81 -9.29 13.04 -12.83
C GLU A 81 -10.62 12.30 -12.59
N ILE A 82 -11.35 12.70 -11.55
CA ILE A 82 -12.66 12.14 -11.22
C ILE A 82 -13.72 13.13 -11.68
N GLN A 83 -14.66 12.69 -12.51
CA GLN A 83 -15.73 13.53 -13.02
C GLN A 83 -16.55 14.17 -11.89
N LEU A 84 -16.96 15.43 -12.08
CA LEU A 84 -17.68 16.21 -11.06
C LEU A 84 -18.95 15.51 -10.57
N ALA A 85 -19.69 14.84 -11.46
CA ALA A 85 -20.88 14.06 -11.11
C ALA A 85 -20.57 12.96 -10.08
N SER A 86 -19.51 12.17 -10.31
CA SER A 86 -19.05 11.13 -9.38
C SER A 86 -18.58 11.72 -8.06
N GLN A 87 -17.91 12.88 -8.07
CA GLN A 87 -17.53 13.58 -6.84
C GLN A 87 -18.74 14.02 -6.01
N CYS A 88 -19.79 14.54 -6.66
CA CYS A 88 -21.03 14.94 -5.97
C CYS A 88 -21.74 13.74 -5.35
N LEU A 89 -21.84 12.63 -6.08
CA LEU A 89 -22.42 11.38 -5.58
C LEU A 89 -21.60 10.80 -4.42
N LEU A 90 -20.27 10.85 -4.50
CA LEU A 90 -19.37 10.39 -3.44
C LEU A 90 -19.56 11.19 -2.15
N LYS A 91 -19.62 12.52 -2.26
CA LYS A 91 -19.91 13.40 -1.12
C LYS A 91 -21.30 13.13 -0.54
N SER A 92 -22.25 12.73 -1.37
CA SER A 92 -23.62 12.40 -0.96
C SER A 92 -23.68 11.05 -0.23
N ARG A 93 -22.95 10.04 -0.71
CA ARG A 93 -22.75 8.74 -0.03
C ARG A 93 -22.23 8.98 1.37
N ASP A 94 -21.11 9.69 1.47
CA ASP A 94 -20.35 9.86 2.70
C ASP A 94 -20.91 10.99 3.60
N MET A 95 -22.03 11.60 3.19
CA MET A 95 -22.76 12.67 3.92
C MET A 95 -21.95 13.93 4.21
N GLN A 96 -21.01 14.31 3.35
CA GLN A 96 -19.98 15.34 3.59
C GLN A 96 -19.10 15.08 4.83
N ASN A 97 -19.32 13.98 5.53
CA ASN A 97 -18.43 13.52 6.58
C ASN A 97 -17.29 12.78 5.89
N CYS A 98 -16.08 13.17 6.23
CA CYS A 98 -14.89 12.45 5.84
C CYS A 98 -15.04 10.99 6.31
N CYS A 99 -15.00 10.01 5.40
CA CYS A 99 -14.79 8.61 5.79
C CYS A 99 -13.45 8.41 6.49
N CYS A 100 -12.54 9.37 6.47
CA CYS A 100 -11.21 9.23 7.03
C CYS A 100 -11.16 9.71 8.48
N MET A 101 -10.97 8.75 9.37
CA MET A 101 -9.73 8.68 10.14
C MET A 101 -9.44 9.89 11.04
N ALA A 102 -10.44 10.46 11.72
CA ALA A 102 -10.15 11.16 12.97
C ALA A 102 -9.90 10.08 14.04
N ASN A 103 -8.85 10.20 14.86
CA ASN A 103 -8.78 9.36 16.05
C ASN A 103 -10.04 9.63 16.88
N HIS A 104 -10.87 8.60 17.08
CA HIS A 104 -12.13 8.70 17.84
C HIS A 104 -11.94 9.06 19.33
N ARG A 105 -10.78 9.55 19.76
CA ARG A 105 -10.47 9.92 21.15
C ARG A 105 -10.93 11.34 21.53
N GLY A 106 -11.40 12.17 20.60
CA GLY A 106 -11.87 13.53 20.89
C GLY A 106 -13.23 13.84 20.27
N ARG A 107 -14.08 14.59 21.00
CA ARG A 107 -15.24 15.28 20.40
C ARG A 107 -14.71 16.20 19.31
N LEU A 108 -14.97 15.88 18.05
CA LEU A 108 -14.74 16.80 16.94
C LEU A 108 -15.57 18.05 17.20
N GLU A 109 -14.95 19.22 17.12
CA GLU A 109 -15.68 20.48 17.15
C GLU A 109 -16.67 20.49 15.98
N ALA A 110 -17.88 20.99 16.21
CA ALA A 110 -18.98 20.98 15.23
C ALA A 110 -18.64 21.71 13.90
N ASN A 111 -17.51 22.43 13.85
CA ASN A 111 -17.04 23.24 12.72
C ASN A 111 -15.71 22.76 12.13
N ALA A 112 -15.23 21.56 12.47
CA ALA A 112 -13.98 21.04 11.91
C ALA A 112 -14.10 20.83 10.39
N THR A 113 -13.36 21.63 9.61
CA THR A 113 -13.24 21.47 8.16
C THR A 113 -12.20 20.39 7.85
N PHE A 114 -12.67 19.23 7.39
CA PHE A 114 -11.80 18.16 6.93
C PHE A 114 -11.36 18.40 5.49
N LYS A 115 -10.04 18.41 5.24
CA LYS A 115 -9.53 18.42 3.87
C LYS A 115 -9.58 17.00 3.31
N VAL A 116 -10.45 16.79 2.32
CA VAL A 116 -10.70 15.49 1.70
C VAL A 116 -10.75 15.57 0.20
N GLU A 117 -10.23 14.53 -0.46
CA GLU A 117 -10.13 14.43 -1.91
C GLU A 117 -10.64 13.04 -2.37
N PRO A 118 -11.46 13.00 -3.44
CA PRO A 118 -11.85 11.75 -4.09
C PRO A 118 -10.64 10.98 -4.61
N THR A 119 -10.66 9.66 -4.48
CA THR A 119 -9.55 8.77 -4.86
C THR A 119 -10.10 7.50 -5.49
N TRP A 120 -9.58 7.14 -6.67
CA TRP A 120 -9.81 5.83 -7.29
C TRP A 120 -9.13 4.73 -6.48
N ILE A 121 -9.80 3.59 -6.29
CA ILE A 121 -9.18 2.39 -5.71
C ILE A 121 -8.25 1.76 -6.75
N ILE A 122 -8.75 1.58 -7.97
CA ILE A 122 -7.96 1.19 -9.14
C ILE A 122 -8.21 2.23 -10.24
N PRO A 123 -7.17 2.80 -10.86
CA PRO A 123 -7.33 3.76 -11.95
C PRO A 123 -8.12 3.14 -13.12
N PRO A 124 -9.29 3.71 -13.51
CA PRO A 124 -10.12 3.15 -14.58
C PRO A 124 -9.40 3.02 -15.92
N SER A 125 -8.41 3.87 -16.20
CA SER A 125 -7.71 3.88 -17.47
C SER A 125 -6.60 2.83 -17.58
N ILE A 126 -6.44 1.93 -16.60
CA ILE A 126 -5.35 0.96 -16.60
C ILE A 126 -5.31 0.11 -17.88
N PHE A 127 -6.46 -0.18 -18.48
CA PHE A 127 -6.61 -0.99 -19.69
C PHE A 127 -6.71 -0.20 -20.99
N HIS A 128 -6.55 1.12 -20.95
CA HIS A 128 -6.73 1.98 -22.13
C HIS A 128 -5.51 2.05 -23.06
N ASP A 129 -4.36 1.53 -22.63
CA ASP A 129 -3.15 1.49 -23.45
C ASP A 129 -2.82 0.10 -23.99
N ASP A 130 -1.98 0.10 -25.02
CA ASP A 130 -1.59 -1.11 -25.75
C ASP A 130 -0.72 -2.06 -24.92
N GLU A 131 -0.16 -1.62 -23.79
CA GLU A 131 0.66 -2.48 -22.95
C GLU A 131 -0.15 -3.57 -22.25
N LEU A 132 -1.46 -3.36 -22.09
CA LEU A 132 -2.43 -4.33 -21.55
C LEU A 132 -3.47 -4.78 -22.60
N ALA A 133 -3.13 -4.64 -23.88
CA ALA A 133 -3.86 -5.26 -24.97
C ALA A 133 -3.84 -6.79 -24.87
N TYR A 134 -4.77 -7.45 -25.57
CA TYR A 134 -4.78 -8.92 -25.67
C TYR A 134 -3.42 -9.41 -26.19
N GLU A 135 -2.95 -10.53 -25.62
CA GLU A 135 -1.65 -11.15 -25.93
C GLU A 135 -0.41 -10.34 -25.53
N SER A 136 -0.58 -9.18 -24.88
CA SER A 136 0.56 -8.41 -24.38
C SER A 136 1.28 -9.13 -23.22
N PRO A 137 2.62 -9.01 -23.12
CA PRO A 137 3.38 -9.61 -22.02
C PRO A 137 2.92 -9.15 -20.64
N LEU A 138 2.58 -7.86 -20.46
CA LEU A 138 2.11 -7.35 -19.17
C LEU A 138 0.72 -7.88 -18.82
N LEU A 139 -0.17 -8.08 -19.79
CA LEU A 139 -1.46 -8.72 -19.54
C LEU A 139 -1.25 -10.15 -19.03
N SER A 140 -0.31 -10.91 -19.62
CA SER A 140 -0.01 -12.26 -19.13
C SER A 140 0.54 -12.27 -17.69
N ILE A 141 1.33 -11.27 -17.29
CA ILE A 141 1.77 -11.13 -15.89
C ILE A 141 0.57 -10.82 -14.98
N LEU A 142 -0.31 -9.91 -15.41
CA LEU A 142 -1.50 -9.54 -14.64
C LEU A 142 -2.45 -10.74 -14.48
N GLU A 143 -2.64 -11.52 -15.53
CA GLU A 143 -3.44 -12.75 -15.51
C GLU A 143 -2.80 -13.86 -14.68
N ALA A 144 -1.47 -14.00 -14.70
CA ALA A 144 -0.79 -14.93 -13.80
C ALA A 144 -0.95 -14.53 -12.34
N PHE A 145 -0.95 -13.22 -12.05
CA PHE A 145 -1.08 -12.70 -10.69
C PHE A 145 -2.52 -12.70 -10.18
N LEU A 146 -3.52 -12.36 -11.01
CA LEU A 146 -4.92 -12.22 -10.60
C LEU A 146 -5.82 -13.37 -11.06
N THR A 147 -5.38 -14.22 -11.97
CA THR A 147 -6.17 -15.15 -12.81
C THR A 147 -6.93 -14.45 -13.96
N PRO A 148 -7.10 -15.11 -15.13
CA PRO A 148 -7.82 -14.54 -16.27
C PRO A 148 -9.27 -14.12 -15.96
N ASP A 149 -9.95 -14.85 -15.08
CA ASP A 149 -11.35 -14.56 -14.74
C ASP A 149 -11.48 -13.26 -13.93
N VAL A 150 -10.55 -13.03 -12.98
CA VAL A 150 -10.53 -11.77 -12.22
C VAL A 150 -10.10 -10.60 -13.11
N VAL A 151 -9.16 -10.80 -14.04
CA VAL A 151 -8.77 -9.73 -14.98
C VAL A 151 -9.94 -9.35 -15.90
N ARG A 152 -10.69 -10.33 -16.41
CA ARG A 152 -11.90 -10.09 -17.21
C ARG A 152 -12.96 -9.34 -16.40
N TRP A 153 -13.20 -9.78 -15.16
CA TRP A 153 -14.12 -9.09 -14.25
C TRP A 153 -13.66 -7.66 -13.96
N LEU A 154 -12.38 -7.46 -13.66
CA LEU A 154 -11.81 -6.15 -13.34
C LEU A 154 -11.97 -5.19 -14.52
N ARG A 155 -11.67 -5.63 -15.75
CA ARG A 155 -11.87 -4.84 -16.97
C ARG A 155 -13.32 -4.38 -17.11
N GLY A 156 -14.29 -5.30 -17.00
CA GLY A 156 -15.71 -4.93 -17.06
C GLY A 156 -16.16 -4.01 -15.93
N MET A 157 -15.62 -4.18 -14.72
CA MET A 157 -15.91 -3.27 -13.60
C MET A 157 -15.38 -1.85 -13.87
N LEU A 158 -14.17 -1.71 -14.40
CA LEU A 158 -13.57 -0.40 -14.68
C LEU A 158 -14.24 0.30 -15.87
N GLU A 159 -14.61 -0.42 -16.92
CA GLU A 159 -15.38 0.13 -18.06
C GLU A 159 -16.73 0.73 -17.61
N ASN A 160 -17.37 0.10 -16.62
CA ASN A 160 -18.62 0.57 -16.02
C ASN A 160 -18.46 1.83 -15.17
N CYS A 161 -17.23 2.26 -14.83
CA CYS A 161 -16.98 3.49 -14.05
C CYS A 161 -17.24 4.78 -14.84
N THR A 162 -17.56 4.68 -16.13
CA THR A 162 -18.08 5.80 -16.93
C THR A 162 -19.43 6.29 -16.43
N GLU A 163 -20.23 5.42 -15.81
CA GLU A 163 -21.48 5.76 -15.13
C GLU A 163 -21.17 6.23 -13.68
N PRO A 164 -21.51 7.48 -13.30
CA PRO A 164 -21.16 8.05 -12.00
C PRO A 164 -21.60 7.21 -10.79
N LYS A 165 -22.75 6.54 -10.88
CA LYS A 165 -23.25 5.65 -9.82
C LYS A 165 -22.36 4.43 -9.63
N ASN A 166 -21.93 3.81 -10.73
CA ASN A 166 -21.08 2.62 -10.71
C ASN A 166 -19.66 2.97 -10.26
N ALA A 167 -19.17 4.17 -10.65
CA ALA A 167 -17.88 4.69 -10.21
C ALA A 167 -17.72 4.71 -8.68
N LEU A 168 -18.81 4.91 -7.92
CA LEU A 168 -18.76 4.93 -6.46
C LEU A 168 -18.18 3.67 -5.83
N GLN A 169 -18.36 2.51 -6.48
CA GLN A 169 -17.77 1.24 -6.04
C GLN A 169 -16.24 1.24 -6.11
N ASN A 170 -15.66 2.07 -6.97
CA ASN A 170 -14.22 2.22 -7.17
C ASN A 170 -13.68 3.52 -6.54
N LEU A 171 -14.47 4.20 -5.68
CA LEU A 171 -14.12 5.50 -5.12
C LEU A 171 -14.12 5.53 -3.59
N LEU A 172 -13.09 6.18 -3.06
CA LEU A 172 -12.94 6.54 -1.65
C LEU A 172 -12.79 8.05 -1.52
N LEU A 173 -13.21 8.57 -0.37
CA LEU A 173 -12.89 9.91 0.07
C LEU A 173 -11.74 9.79 1.07
N LEU A 174 -10.56 10.35 0.75
CA LEU A 174 -9.32 10.26 1.53
C LEU A 174 -8.75 11.65 1.88
N SER A 175 -7.96 11.79 2.96
CA SER A 175 -7.16 13.03 3.13
C SER A 175 -6.06 13.05 2.05
N PRO A 176 -5.54 14.22 1.63
CA PRO A 176 -4.55 14.29 0.55
C PRO A 176 -3.28 13.47 0.82
N SER A 177 -2.82 13.44 2.07
CA SER A 177 -1.64 12.66 2.47
C SER A 177 -1.93 11.15 2.47
N VAL A 178 -3.10 10.74 2.99
CA VAL A 178 -3.54 9.33 2.95
C VAL A 178 -3.79 8.86 1.51
N GLN A 179 -4.37 9.71 0.66
CA GLN A 179 -4.56 9.44 -0.77
C GLN A 179 -3.24 9.18 -1.48
N SER A 180 -2.23 10.04 -1.27
CA SER A 180 -0.89 9.84 -1.85
C SER A 180 -0.28 8.53 -1.38
N ALA A 181 -0.30 8.27 -0.07
CA ALA A 181 0.22 7.04 0.50
C ALA A 181 -0.52 5.79 -0.01
N PHE A 182 -1.85 5.83 -0.14
CA PHE A 182 -2.66 4.73 -0.66
C PHE A 182 -2.30 4.43 -2.12
N ARG A 183 -2.38 5.45 -3.00
CA ARG A 183 -2.09 5.31 -4.43
C ARG A 183 -0.66 4.83 -4.72
N GLU A 184 0.31 5.29 -3.94
CA GLU A 184 1.72 4.92 -4.09
C GLU A 184 2.05 3.58 -3.42
N GLY A 185 1.06 2.88 -2.87
CA GLY A 185 1.24 1.57 -2.26
C GLY A 185 1.95 1.60 -0.91
N HIS A 186 1.87 2.69 -0.16
CA HIS A 186 2.37 2.76 1.22
C HIS A 186 1.31 2.46 2.27
N LEU A 187 0.05 2.37 1.85
CA LEU A 187 -1.10 2.14 2.72
C LEU A 187 -2.08 1.20 2.03
N GLU A 188 -2.56 0.20 2.75
CA GLU A 188 -3.65 -0.65 2.31
C GLU A 188 -4.93 -0.37 3.11
N ILE A 189 -6.07 -0.59 2.46
CA ILE A 189 -7.39 -0.47 3.07
C ILE A 189 -8.09 -1.82 2.97
N THR A 190 -8.45 -2.41 4.10
CA THR A 190 -9.08 -3.73 4.19
C THR A 190 -10.24 -3.72 5.19
N ARG A 191 -11.16 -4.69 5.11
CA ARG A 191 -12.25 -4.86 6.07
C ARG A 191 -11.89 -5.73 7.27
N ASP A 192 -10.95 -6.66 7.08
CA ASP A 192 -10.53 -7.58 8.12
C ASP A 192 -9.00 -7.65 8.18
N LEU A 193 -8.46 -7.73 9.40
CA LEU A 193 -7.03 -7.90 9.69
C LEU A 193 -6.60 -9.37 9.74
N GLY A 194 -7.55 -10.29 9.61
CA GLY A 194 -7.34 -11.73 9.74
C GLY A 194 -7.00 -12.41 8.40
N PRO A 195 -6.55 -13.67 8.44
CA PRO A 195 -6.19 -14.43 7.24
C PRO A 195 -7.41 -14.91 6.43
N ARG A 196 -8.63 -14.75 6.98
CA ARG A 196 -9.86 -15.19 6.32
C ARG A 196 -10.41 -14.05 5.46
N PRO A 197 -10.96 -14.36 4.28
CA PRO A 197 -11.64 -13.35 3.48
C PRO A 197 -12.80 -12.75 4.30
N PRO A 198 -13.05 -11.44 4.17
CA PRO A 198 -14.16 -10.82 4.86
C PRO A 198 -15.48 -11.47 4.48
N LYS A 199 -16.44 -11.45 5.41
CA LYS A 199 -17.82 -11.83 5.08
C LYS A 199 -18.37 -10.85 4.06
N LYS A 200 -19.08 -11.36 3.05
CA LYS A 200 -19.78 -10.53 2.07
C LYS A 200 -20.59 -9.44 2.76
N ILE A 201 -20.52 -8.23 2.25
CA ILE A 201 -21.34 -7.10 2.69
C ILE A 201 -22.80 -7.44 2.37
N ASP A 202 -23.71 -7.20 3.32
CA ASP A 202 -25.15 -7.32 3.06
C ASP A 202 -25.55 -6.27 2.01
N ALA A 203 -26.45 -6.64 1.09
CA ALA A 203 -26.88 -5.76 0.01
C ALA A 203 -27.58 -4.49 0.55
N ASP A 204 -28.16 -4.57 1.75
CA ASP A 204 -28.83 -3.45 2.43
C ASP A 204 -27.92 -2.72 3.44
N ALA A 205 -26.64 -3.09 3.54
CA ALA A 205 -25.72 -2.54 4.51
C ALA A 205 -25.51 -1.04 4.30
N LYS A 206 -25.91 -0.24 5.29
CA LYS A 206 -25.77 1.23 5.28
C LYS A 206 -24.43 1.72 5.82
N SER A 207 -23.63 0.82 6.40
CA SER A 207 -22.40 1.19 7.08
C SER A 207 -21.44 0.02 7.15
N VAL A 208 -20.17 0.25 6.80
CA VAL A 208 -19.10 -0.75 6.85
C VAL A 208 -17.84 -0.14 7.45
N ASN A 209 -17.19 -0.92 8.32
CA ASN A 209 -15.89 -0.58 8.89
C ASN A 209 -14.76 -1.08 7.99
N TYR A 210 -13.72 -0.27 7.88
CA TYR A 210 -12.48 -0.55 7.18
C TYR A 210 -11.30 -0.22 8.09
N PHE A 211 -10.14 -0.75 7.76
CA PHE A 211 -8.87 -0.51 8.41
C PHE A 211 -7.88 0.01 7.37
N ALA A 212 -7.24 1.13 7.67
CA ALA A 212 -6.06 1.60 6.96
C ALA A 212 -4.81 1.09 7.69
N ILE A 213 -3.87 0.51 6.95
CA ILE A 213 -2.66 -0.11 7.50
C ILE A 213 -1.47 0.37 6.68
N ALA A 214 -0.45 0.93 7.34
CA ALA A 214 0.79 1.25 6.65
C ALA A 214 1.56 -0.03 6.34
N LEU A 215 2.12 -0.10 5.13
CA LEU A 215 2.89 -1.25 4.71
C LEU A 215 4.34 -1.16 5.21
N ALA A 216 4.90 -2.34 5.50
CA ALA A 216 6.27 -2.54 5.94
C ALA A 216 7.09 -3.30 4.89
N PRO A 217 8.42 -3.09 4.80
CA PRO A 217 9.28 -2.34 5.74
C PRO A 217 9.32 -0.83 5.47
N ARG A 218 9.53 -0.04 6.52
CA ARG A 218 9.64 1.44 6.50
C ARG A 218 8.31 2.14 6.19
N GLU A 219 7.46 2.14 7.21
CA GLU A 219 6.21 2.89 7.19
C GLU A 219 6.47 4.37 6.90
N ARG A 220 5.61 4.97 6.09
CA ARG A 220 5.69 6.37 5.71
C ARG A 220 5.27 7.22 6.92
N ILE A 221 6.21 8.01 7.47
CA ILE A 221 6.01 8.76 8.73
C ILE A 221 5.37 10.15 8.54
N ASP A 222 5.24 10.62 7.30
CA ASP A 222 4.65 11.91 6.92
C ASP A 222 3.16 11.79 6.54
N ILE A 223 2.50 10.69 6.90
CA ILE A 223 1.07 10.51 6.66
C ILE A 223 0.27 11.34 7.68
N THR A 224 -0.52 12.29 7.18
CA THR A 224 -1.41 13.15 7.98
C THR A 224 -2.88 12.84 7.70
N LEU A 225 -3.63 12.66 8.77
CA LEU A 225 -5.05 12.40 8.75
C LEU A 225 -5.85 13.65 8.36
N SER A 226 -7.16 13.47 8.12
CA SER A 226 -8.05 14.55 7.68
C SER A 226 -8.21 15.67 8.72
N ASN A 227 -8.01 15.35 9.99
CA ASN A 227 -8.00 16.27 11.13
C ASN A 227 -6.61 16.90 11.40
N GLY A 228 -5.60 16.59 10.58
CA GLY A 228 -4.23 17.06 10.74
C GLY A 228 -3.36 16.25 11.71
N GLU A 229 -3.91 15.25 12.41
CA GLU A 229 -3.13 14.38 13.27
C GLU A 229 -2.21 13.44 12.46
N PRO A 230 -1.04 13.05 12.99
CA PRO A 230 -0.19 12.07 12.34
C PRO A 230 -0.81 10.66 12.38
N PHE A 231 -0.57 9.87 11.34
CA PHE A 231 -0.87 8.45 11.32
C PHE A 231 0.20 7.68 12.11
N ASN A 232 -0.19 7.03 13.21
CA ASN A 232 0.74 6.42 14.17
C ASN A 232 1.21 5.00 13.79
N GLY A 233 1.17 4.62 12.51
CA GLY A 233 1.64 3.32 11.99
C GLY A 233 0.70 2.13 12.23
N GLY A 234 -0.03 2.10 13.35
CA GLY A 234 -0.99 1.03 13.67
C GLY A 234 -2.25 1.04 12.79
N PRO A 235 -3.01 -0.08 12.76
CA PRO A 235 -4.28 -0.15 12.03
C PRO A 235 -5.25 0.93 12.50
N LEU A 236 -5.68 1.80 11.59
CA LEU A 236 -6.66 2.83 11.88
C LEU A 236 -8.02 2.44 11.32
N MET A 237 -8.97 2.23 12.22
CA MET A 237 -10.34 1.91 11.84
C MET A 237 -11.06 3.17 11.39
N PHE A 238 -11.82 3.06 10.30
CA PHE A 238 -12.73 4.10 9.84
C PHE A 238 -13.99 3.49 9.24
N LYS A 239 -15.01 4.31 9.02
CA LYS A 239 -16.34 3.86 8.62
C LYS A 239 -16.83 4.60 7.40
N VAL A 240 -17.30 3.86 6.41
CA VAL A 240 -18.03 4.39 5.25
C VAL A 240 -19.51 4.19 5.49
N ASN A 241 -20.29 5.26 5.33
CA ASN A 241 -21.74 5.23 5.51
C ASN A 241 -22.41 5.52 4.17
N THR A 242 -23.61 4.99 3.98
CA THR A 242 -24.49 5.31 2.86
C THR A 242 -25.93 5.38 3.34
N ARG A 243 -26.70 6.34 2.82
CA ARG A 243 -28.13 6.45 3.13
C ARG A 243 -28.97 5.44 2.38
N ASP A 244 -28.51 5.08 1.19
CA ASP A 244 -29.18 4.18 0.26
C ASP A 244 -28.11 3.39 -0.51
N PRO A 245 -27.83 2.13 -0.15
CA PRO A 245 -26.86 1.28 -0.83
C PRO A 245 -27.18 1.07 -2.31
N SER A 246 -28.45 1.19 -2.70
CA SER A 246 -28.88 1.01 -4.09
C SER A 246 -28.55 2.22 -4.96
N LEU A 247 -28.52 3.44 -4.40
CA LEU A 247 -28.18 4.68 -5.12
C LEU A 247 -26.73 5.09 -4.92
N TYR A 248 -26.18 4.83 -3.73
CA TYR A 248 -24.82 5.19 -3.33
C TYR A 248 -24.10 3.94 -2.82
N PRO A 249 -23.64 3.06 -3.72
CA PRO A 249 -23.02 1.81 -3.32
C PRO A 249 -21.72 2.04 -2.54
N LEU A 250 -21.47 1.14 -1.61
CA LEU A 250 -20.23 1.10 -0.85
C LEU A 250 -19.05 0.68 -1.74
N PRO A 251 -17.80 0.97 -1.32
CA PRO A 251 -16.60 0.51 -2.01
C PRO A 251 -16.61 -1.01 -2.24
N ASN A 252 -16.25 -1.43 -3.45
CA ASN A 252 -16.16 -2.83 -3.82
C ASN A 252 -14.95 -3.48 -3.15
N GLU A 253 -15.22 -4.55 -2.42
CA GLU A 253 -14.22 -5.25 -1.63
C GLU A 253 -13.15 -5.94 -2.49
N GLU A 254 -13.52 -6.45 -3.66
CA GLU A 254 -12.59 -7.11 -4.55
C GLU A 254 -11.59 -6.10 -5.15
N LEU A 255 -12.03 -4.87 -5.45
CA LEU A 255 -11.13 -3.79 -5.87
C LEU A 255 -10.12 -3.43 -4.77
N LEU A 256 -10.56 -3.34 -3.51
CA LEU A 256 -9.67 -3.09 -2.36
C LEU A 256 -8.68 -4.24 -2.17
N ARG A 257 -9.12 -5.49 -2.36
CA ARG A 257 -8.27 -6.69 -2.27
C ARG A 257 -7.21 -6.70 -3.36
N ILE A 258 -7.58 -6.41 -4.60
CA ILE A 258 -6.64 -6.28 -5.71
C ILE A 258 -5.66 -5.15 -5.42
N HIS A 259 -6.13 -3.98 -4.98
CA HIS A 259 -5.25 -2.88 -4.61
C HIS A 259 -4.27 -3.26 -3.49
N SER A 260 -4.69 -3.95 -2.42
CA SER A 260 -3.78 -4.42 -1.35
C SER A 260 -2.67 -5.34 -1.88
N LYS A 261 -3.03 -6.28 -2.77
CA LYS A 261 -2.06 -7.18 -3.43
C LYS A 261 -1.04 -6.37 -4.24
N ILE A 262 -1.49 -5.40 -5.04
CA ILE A 262 -0.62 -4.54 -5.86
C ILE A 262 0.21 -3.56 -5.02
N ALA A 263 -0.39 -2.96 -3.98
CA ALA A 263 0.25 -2.04 -3.05
C ALA A 263 1.46 -2.67 -2.38
N THR A 264 1.38 -3.96 -2.04
CA THR A 264 2.54 -4.71 -1.52
C THR A 264 3.73 -4.68 -2.48
N ALA A 265 3.50 -4.83 -3.79
CA ALA A 265 4.57 -4.77 -4.79
C ALA A 265 5.10 -3.33 -4.98
N LEU A 266 4.21 -2.35 -5.11
CA LEU A 266 4.57 -0.93 -5.18
C LEU A 266 5.44 -0.50 -4.00
N HIS A 267 5.05 -0.91 -2.78
CA HIS A 267 5.81 -0.64 -1.57
C HIS A 267 7.24 -1.16 -1.65
N LEU A 268 7.41 -2.43 -2.06
CA LEU A 268 8.71 -3.07 -2.11
C LEU A 268 9.62 -2.47 -3.19
N PHE A 269 9.05 -2.04 -4.32
CA PHE A 269 9.80 -1.27 -5.32
C PHE A 269 10.25 0.09 -4.77
N SER A 270 9.38 0.79 -4.02
CA SER A 270 9.76 2.04 -3.34
C SER A 270 10.89 1.84 -2.32
N VAL A 271 10.87 0.72 -1.59
CA VAL A 271 11.96 0.33 -0.67
C VAL A 271 13.26 0.07 -1.44
N GLU A 272 13.21 -0.65 -2.55
CA GLU A 272 14.35 -0.89 -3.44
C GLU A 272 14.95 0.44 -3.95
N ASP A 273 14.10 1.36 -4.43
CA ASP A 273 14.53 2.69 -4.89
C ASP A 273 15.19 3.49 -3.76
N GLY A 274 14.62 3.46 -2.56
CA GLY A 274 15.18 4.11 -1.39
C GLY A 274 16.54 3.56 -0.97
N ILE A 275 16.80 2.26 -1.18
CA ILE A 275 18.11 1.64 -0.95
C ILE A 275 19.10 2.10 -2.03
N SER A 276 18.70 2.08 -3.30
CA SER A 276 19.55 2.46 -4.43
C SER A 276 19.98 3.93 -4.42
N LEU A 277 19.10 4.84 -3.97
CA LEU A 277 19.42 6.27 -3.82
C LEU A 277 20.40 6.56 -2.67
N GLY A 278 20.67 5.57 -1.81
CA GLY A 278 21.47 5.73 -0.61
C GLY A 278 20.65 6.34 0.53
N TRP A 279 20.91 5.84 1.73
CA TRP A 279 20.19 6.32 2.92
C TRP A 279 20.60 7.76 3.24
N PRO A 280 19.64 8.68 3.47
CA PRO A 280 19.98 9.98 4.01
C PRO A 280 20.72 9.73 5.32
N ARG A 281 21.96 10.22 5.40
CA ARG A 281 22.73 10.15 6.64
C ARG A 281 21.87 10.84 7.70
N SER A 282 21.52 10.11 8.76
CA SER A 282 20.97 10.74 9.95
C SER A 282 21.89 11.92 10.27
N PRO A 283 21.37 13.14 10.47
CA PRO A 283 22.19 14.17 11.06
C PRO A 283 22.58 13.58 12.41
N TYR A 284 23.81 13.09 12.51
CA TYR A 284 24.42 12.77 13.78
C TYR A 284 24.30 14.06 14.59
N THR A 285 23.28 14.14 15.44
CA THR A 285 23.35 14.94 16.63
C THR A 285 24.54 14.37 17.37
N ARG A 286 25.71 15.00 17.16
CA ARG A 286 26.83 14.82 18.08
C ARG A 286 26.20 14.93 19.47
N PRO A 287 26.34 13.91 20.34
CA PRO A 287 26.08 14.13 21.75
C PRO A 287 26.92 15.35 22.10
N SER A 288 26.27 16.44 22.47
CA SER A 288 26.96 17.64 22.90
C SER A 288 27.92 17.18 24.00
N ALA A 289 29.22 17.41 23.80
CA ALA A 289 30.27 17.04 24.73
C ALA A 289 30.23 17.87 26.04
N ASN A 290 29.04 18.35 26.45
CA ASN A 290 28.83 19.29 27.54
C ASN A 290 27.90 18.75 28.65
N ILE A 291 27.76 17.44 28.81
CA ILE A 291 27.01 16.87 29.95
C ILE A 291 27.93 16.44 31.11
N PHE A 292 29.26 16.57 31.00
CA PHE A 292 30.20 16.27 32.10
C PHE A 292 30.99 17.47 32.65
N ALA A 293 30.49 18.70 32.47
CA ALA A 293 31.13 19.92 33.03
C ALA A 293 30.32 20.60 34.14
N ALA A 294 29.46 19.86 34.86
CA ALA A 294 28.66 20.41 35.97
C ALA A 294 28.61 19.50 37.21
N ALA A 295 29.62 18.65 37.42
CA ALA A 295 29.75 17.86 38.64
C ALA A 295 31.24 17.75 39.02
N GLY A 296 31.80 18.83 39.55
CA GLY A 296 33.17 18.80 40.04
C GLY A 296 33.74 20.17 40.39
N THR A 297 33.26 20.77 41.48
CA THR A 297 34.03 21.62 42.42
C THR A 297 33.08 22.17 43.48
N LEU A 298 32.72 21.32 44.43
CA LEU A 298 32.28 21.74 45.77
C LEU A 298 33.29 21.18 46.76
N TYR A 299 34.48 21.79 46.81
CA TYR A 299 35.32 21.83 48.00
C TYR A 299 36.12 23.14 47.99
N PRO A 300 36.14 23.90 49.10
CA PRO A 300 36.76 25.21 49.19
C PRO A 300 38.28 25.12 49.29
N ASN A 301 38.95 26.11 48.70
CA ASN A 301 40.40 26.29 48.66
C ASN A 301 40.92 26.67 50.07
N PRO A 302 41.86 25.93 50.68
CA PRO A 302 42.44 26.26 51.97
C PRO A 302 43.72 27.08 51.78
N SER A 303 43.60 28.39 51.57
CA SER A 303 44.76 29.29 51.57
C SER A 303 44.36 30.75 51.75
N GLU A 304 43.77 31.07 52.90
CA GLU A 304 43.72 32.45 53.42
C GLU A 304 43.23 32.38 54.86
N TYR A 305 44.16 32.39 55.82
CA TYR A 305 44.07 33.04 57.14
C TYR A 305 45.36 32.69 57.89
N GLY A 306 46.41 33.45 57.61
CA GLY A 306 47.51 33.60 58.55
C GLY A 306 47.16 34.69 59.54
N ALA A 307 47.13 34.37 60.84
CA ALA A 307 47.29 35.34 61.91
C ALA A 307 47.89 34.64 63.14
N THR A 308 49.15 34.97 63.38
CA THR A 308 49.99 34.66 64.54
C THR A 308 49.55 35.43 65.79
N PHE A 309 49.82 34.82 66.97
CA PHE A 309 50.37 35.38 68.21
C PHE A 309 49.64 35.01 69.52
N SER A 310 50.49 34.48 70.42
CA SER A 310 50.40 34.30 71.89
C SER A 310 49.84 32.97 72.38
#